data_AF-A0A8H4XTM9-F1
#
_entry.id   AF-A0A8H4XTM9-F1
#
_cell.length_a   1.000
_cell.length_b   1.000
_cell.length_c   1.000
_cell.angle_alpha   90.00
_cell.angle_beta   90.00
_cell.angle_gamma   90.00
#
_symmetry.space_group_name_H-M   'P 1'
#
loop_
_entity.id
_entity.type
_entity.pdbx_description
1 polymer ?
#
loop_
_entity_poly.entity_id
_entity_poly.type
_entity_poly.pdbx_seq_one_letter_code
_entity_poly.pdbx_strand_id
1 'polypeptide(L)'
;ALDYVIRTNPIVVAFKKNKESPFFRFAVQRIRQEVEKPTPDEVPKRTLLQHFVDAKSRYPEVVDDTQIRLYCATNSLAGSLSPSRVLDCILSWLAQHPQEQDRLYEEVVRNTKEFPVSLEDTVNMPYLEGVIREGYRLHHGGDIAIERKVGPNGTTLHDGRFIPAGYDLAMSSPSIRVCSAFGEEPHVFRPERWMRAKGESEADFKARRTYMDKADLTF
;
A
#
# COMPACT_ATOMS: atom_id res chain seq x y z
N ALA A 1 -18.18 21.87 -13.79
CA ALA A 1 -18.07 23.14 -14.54
C ALA A 1 -16.69 23.76 -14.43
N LEU A 2 -16.17 24.04 -13.22
CA LEU A 2 -14.86 24.69 -13.03
C LEU A 2 -13.65 23.83 -13.47
N ASP A 3 -13.69 22.52 -13.21
CA ASP A 3 -12.61 21.60 -13.60
C ASP A 3 -12.43 21.53 -15.12
N TYR A 4 -13.53 21.63 -15.87
CA TYR A 4 -13.49 21.71 -17.33
C TYR A 4 -12.82 22.98 -17.82
N VAL A 5 -13.08 24.13 -17.19
CA VAL A 5 -12.52 25.41 -17.61
C VAL A 5 -11.02 25.51 -17.31
N ILE A 6 -10.54 24.91 -16.22
CA ILE A 6 -9.17 25.13 -15.71
C ILE A 6 -8.23 23.96 -16.02
N ARG A 7 -8.72 22.72 -15.97
CA ARG A 7 -7.87 21.52 -15.99
C ARG A 7 -8.08 20.62 -17.20
N THR A 8 -9.33 20.44 -17.64
CA THR A 8 -9.64 19.49 -18.72
C THR A 8 -9.99 20.15 -20.06
N ASN A 9 -9.89 21.49 -20.18
CA ASN A 9 -10.09 22.20 -21.44
C ASN A 9 -8.92 21.90 -22.40
N PRO A 10 -9.18 21.37 -23.61
CA PRO A 10 -8.13 21.04 -24.58
C PRO A 10 -7.21 22.21 -24.93
N ILE A 11 -7.77 23.44 -24.98
CA ILE A 11 -7.04 24.67 -25.29
C ILE A 11 -6.10 25.01 -24.13
N VAL A 12 -6.60 24.98 -22.88
CA VAL A 12 -5.78 25.28 -21.70
C VAL A 12 -4.66 24.25 -21.53
N VAL A 13 -4.93 22.97 -21.78
CA VAL A 13 -3.93 21.90 -21.75
C VAL A 13 -2.86 22.12 -22.82
N ALA A 14 -3.25 22.52 -24.04
CA ALA A 14 -2.31 22.77 -25.14
C ALA A 14 -1.35 23.95 -24.87
N PHE A 15 -1.79 24.98 -24.14
CA PHE A 15 -0.96 26.15 -23.81
C PHE A 15 -0.21 26.03 -22.47
N LYS A 16 -0.46 24.99 -21.67
CA LYS A 16 0.22 24.80 -20.39
C LYS A 16 1.63 24.25 -20.62
N LYS A 17 2.65 25.08 -20.41
CA LYS A 17 4.06 24.62 -20.38
C LYS A 17 4.24 23.65 -19.21
N ASN A 18 4.26 22.35 -19.50
CA ASN A 18 4.60 21.32 -18.51
C ASN A 18 6.09 21.40 -18.20
N LYS A 19 6.45 22.08 -17.10
CA LYS A 19 7.78 21.90 -16.50
C LYS A 19 7.88 20.48 -15.99
N GLU A 20 8.86 19.75 -16.48
CA GLU A 20 9.13 18.39 -16.05
C GLU A 20 9.45 18.37 -14.55
N SER A 21 8.72 17.55 -13.79
CA SER A 21 8.87 17.49 -12.33
C SER A 21 10.30 17.08 -11.96
N PRO A 22 10.93 17.70 -10.93
CA PRO A 22 12.26 17.31 -10.46
C PRO A 22 12.37 15.82 -10.14
N PHE A 23 11.30 15.23 -9.60
CA PHE A 23 11.21 13.80 -9.32
C PHE A 23 11.30 12.96 -10.60
N PHE A 24 10.54 13.33 -11.64
CA PHE A 24 10.58 12.62 -12.92
C PHE A 24 11.96 12.72 -13.56
N ARG A 25 12.61 13.90 -13.51
CA ARG A 25 13.99 14.04 -14.01
C ARG A 25 14.97 13.15 -13.26
N PHE A 26 14.88 13.08 -11.93
CA PHE A 26 15.69 12.19 -11.12
C PHE A 26 15.45 10.71 -11.47
N ALA A 27 14.18 10.28 -11.58
CA ALA A 27 13.83 8.91 -11.93
C ALA A 27 14.38 8.53 -13.32
N VAL A 28 14.24 9.40 -14.32
CA VAL A 28 14.78 9.19 -15.67
C VAL A 28 16.30 9.09 -15.67
N GLN A 29 16.98 9.95 -14.93
CA GLN A 29 18.43 9.90 -14.79
C GLN A 29 18.87 8.59 -14.16
N ARG A 30 18.14 8.09 -13.16
CA ARG A 30 18.43 6.82 -12.51
C ARG A 30 18.21 5.62 -13.45
N ILE A 31 17.12 5.63 -14.21
CA ILE A 31 16.84 4.59 -15.22
C ILE A 31 17.97 4.52 -16.24
N ARG A 32 18.39 5.67 -16.80
CA ARG A 32 19.49 5.70 -17.77
C ARG A 32 20.77 5.13 -17.19
N GLN A 33 21.13 5.55 -15.97
CA GLN A 33 22.30 5.02 -15.28
C GLN A 33 22.25 3.50 -15.08
N GLU A 34 21.09 2.95 -14.73
CA GLU A 34 20.96 1.49 -14.51
C GLU A 34 20.89 0.69 -15.82
N VAL A 35 20.38 1.28 -16.91
CA VAL A 35 20.40 0.64 -18.25
C VAL A 35 21.79 0.67 -18.87
N GLU A 36 22.56 1.73 -18.63
CA GLU A 36 23.92 1.91 -19.18
C GLU A 36 24.99 1.12 -18.41
N LYS A 37 24.71 0.69 -17.18
CA LYS A 37 25.64 -0.15 -16.42
C LYS A 37 25.72 -1.55 -17.04
N PRO A 38 26.93 -2.06 -17.35
CA PRO A 38 27.09 -3.48 -17.64
C PRO A 38 26.63 -4.27 -16.43
N THR A 39 25.71 -5.22 -16.61
CA THR A 39 25.28 -6.13 -15.55
C THR A 39 26.51 -6.83 -14.99
N PRO A 40 26.84 -6.68 -13.70
CA PRO A 40 27.81 -7.55 -13.05
C PRO A 40 27.43 -9.00 -13.28
N ASP A 41 28.41 -9.89 -13.48
CA ASP A 41 28.19 -11.33 -13.67
C ASP A 41 27.40 -11.98 -12.50
N GLU A 42 27.30 -11.29 -11.36
CA GLU A 42 26.60 -11.69 -10.14
C GLU A 42 25.46 -10.72 -9.76
N VAL A 43 24.46 -10.50 -10.61
CA VAL A 43 23.16 -9.95 -10.15
C VAL A 43 22.20 -11.13 -9.95
N PRO A 44 21.93 -11.59 -8.72
CA PRO A 44 21.20 -12.85 -8.52
C PRO A 44 19.69 -12.73 -8.80
N LYS A 45 19.13 -11.51 -8.91
CA LYS A 45 17.69 -11.30 -9.10
C LYS A 45 17.41 -10.14 -10.05
N ARG A 46 16.53 -10.39 -11.02
CA ARG A 46 16.05 -9.39 -11.98
C ARG A 46 15.38 -8.21 -11.27
N THR A 47 15.67 -6.99 -11.70
CA THR A 47 15.04 -5.78 -11.15
C THR A 47 13.72 -5.47 -11.88
N LEU A 48 12.82 -4.72 -11.23
CA LEU A 48 11.57 -4.25 -11.88
C LEU A 48 11.83 -3.47 -13.17
N LEU A 49 12.93 -2.70 -13.23
CA LEU A 49 13.33 -1.98 -14.44
C LEU A 49 13.61 -2.93 -15.60
N GLN A 50 14.35 -4.03 -15.35
CA GLN A 50 14.62 -5.03 -16.38
C GLN A 50 13.31 -5.66 -16.89
N HIS A 51 12.35 -5.91 -16.00
CA HIS A 51 11.02 -6.39 -16.40
C HIS A 51 10.27 -5.39 -17.29
N PHE A 52 10.37 -4.08 -17.04
CA PHE A 52 9.74 -3.05 -17.89
C PHE A 52 10.44 -2.93 -19.25
N VAL A 53 11.76 -3.05 -19.31
CA VAL A 53 12.52 -3.08 -20.57
C VAL A 53 12.17 -4.32 -21.40
N ASP A 54 12.10 -5.50 -20.77
CA ASP A 54 11.65 -6.72 -21.44
C ASP A 54 10.20 -6.59 -21.95
N ALA A 55 9.34 -5.90 -21.21
CA ALA A 55 7.95 -5.67 -21.61
C ALA A 55 7.84 -4.81 -22.88
N LYS A 56 8.74 -3.83 -23.08
CA LYS A 56 8.82 -3.07 -24.34
C LYS A 56 9.13 -3.97 -25.54
N SER A 57 10.00 -4.96 -25.38
CA SER A 57 10.31 -5.92 -26.43
C SER A 57 9.14 -6.87 -26.73
N ARG A 58 8.32 -7.19 -25.72
CA ARG A 58 7.18 -8.12 -25.85
C ARG A 58 5.90 -7.45 -26.33
N TYR A 59 5.67 -6.19 -25.96
CA TYR A 59 4.45 -5.42 -26.22
C TYR A 59 4.79 -4.00 -26.70
N PRO A 60 5.49 -3.85 -27.85
CA PRO A 60 5.98 -2.56 -28.34
C PRO A 60 4.87 -1.55 -28.65
N GLU A 61 3.65 -2.02 -28.92
CA GLU A 61 2.46 -1.20 -29.14
C GLU A 61 1.87 -0.60 -27.86
N VAL A 62 2.20 -1.16 -26.68
CA VAL A 62 1.69 -0.71 -25.38
C VAL A 62 2.78 -0.03 -24.56
N VAL A 63 4.01 -0.54 -24.61
CA VAL A 63 5.10 -0.11 -23.72
C VAL A 63 6.20 0.56 -24.54
N ASP A 64 6.19 1.89 -24.52
CA ASP A 64 7.27 2.71 -25.06
C ASP A 64 8.20 3.23 -23.95
N ASP A 65 9.22 4.02 -24.31
CA ASP A 65 10.11 4.60 -23.31
C ASP A 65 9.40 5.56 -22.36
N THR A 66 8.28 6.16 -22.77
CA THR A 66 7.46 7.02 -21.92
C THR A 66 6.76 6.20 -20.85
N GLN A 67 6.22 5.04 -21.21
CA GLN A 67 5.58 4.12 -20.28
C GLN A 67 6.59 3.55 -19.28
N ILE A 68 7.79 3.15 -19.72
CA ILE A 68 8.84 2.69 -18.80
C ILE A 68 9.16 3.77 -17.76
N ARG A 69 9.33 5.04 -18.20
CA ARG A 69 9.54 6.17 -17.28
C ARG A 69 8.39 6.33 -16.30
N LEU A 70 7.15 6.24 -16.79
CA LEU A 70 5.95 6.38 -15.97
C LEU A 70 5.82 5.24 -14.95
N TYR A 71 6.09 3.98 -15.35
CA TYR A 71 6.06 2.83 -14.47
C TYR A 71 7.10 2.95 -13.35
N CYS A 72 8.35 3.29 -13.69
CA CYS A 72 9.39 3.51 -12.69
C CYS A 72 9.02 4.65 -11.73
N ALA A 73 8.61 5.81 -12.26
CA ALA A 73 8.23 6.95 -11.45
C ALA A 73 7.06 6.62 -10.50
N THR A 74 6.02 5.98 -11.01
CA THR A 74 4.82 5.63 -10.23
C THR A 74 5.14 4.61 -9.14
N ASN A 75 5.92 3.56 -9.45
CA ASN A 75 6.34 2.57 -8.45
C ASN A 75 7.23 3.19 -7.37
N SER A 76 8.15 4.08 -7.74
CA SER A 76 9.01 4.79 -6.77
C SER A 76 8.21 5.75 -5.88
N LEU A 77 7.20 6.46 -6.41
CA LEU A 77 6.32 7.30 -5.58
C LEU A 77 5.48 6.46 -4.62
N ALA A 78 4.83 5.42 -5.15
CA ALA A 78 3.98 4.53 -4.35
C ALA A 78 4.78 3.82 -3.25
N GLY A 79 5.97 3.30 -3.56
CA GLY A 79 6.80 2.56 -2.60
C GLY A 79 7.57 3.42 -1.60
N SER A 80 7.53 4.76 -1.71
CA SER A 80 8.27 5.64 -0.80
C SER A 80 7.35 6.31 0.23
N LEU A 81 6.37 7.08 -0.22
CA LEU A 81 5.61 7.95 0.67
C LEU A 81 4.66 7.18 1.60
N SER A 82 3.89 6.22 1.07
CA SER A 82 2.93 5.49 1.91
C SER A 82 3.61 4.58 2.95
N PRO A 83 4.65 3.78 2.62
CA PRO A 83 5.28 2.94 3.63
C PRO A 83 6.02 3.77 4.69
N SER A 84 6.69 4.87 4.30
CA SER A 84 7.31 5.78 5.27
C SER A 84 6.29 6.36 6.24
N ARG A 85 5.13 6.81 5.75
CA ARG A 85 4.09 7.36 6.61
C ARG A 85 3.54 6.34 7.59
N VAL A 86 3.35 5.09 7.17
CA VAL A 86 2.89 4.01 8.04
C VAL A 86 3.95 3.67 9.09
N LEU A 87 5.22 3.56 8.69
CA LEU A 87 6.33 3.33 9.63
C LEU A 87 6.41 4.43 10.70
N ASP A 88 6.30 5.71 10.30
CA ASP A 88 6.27 6.83 11.25
C ASP A 88 5.11 6.68 12.26
N CYS A 89 3.93 6.27 11.79
CA CYS A 89 2.78 6.03 12.65
C CYS A 89 2.99 4.85 13.60
N ILE A 90 3.52 3.73 13.11
CA ILE A 90 3.84 2.56 13.94
C ILE A 90 4.80 2.96 15.06
N LEU A 91 5.89 3.65 14.71
CA LEU A 91 6.87 4.11 15.68
C LEU A 91 6.25 5.10 16.68
N SER A 92 5.38 5.99 16.23
CA SER A 92 4.64 6.90 17.12
C SER A 92 3.70 6.17 18.08
N TRP A 93 3.01 5.12 17.63
CA TRP A 93 2.16 4.28 18.49
C TRP A 93 2.98 3.53 19.53
N LEU A 94 4.09 2.91 19.13
CA LEU A 94 4.98 2.19 20.04
C LEU A 94 5.57 3.13 21.09
N ALA A 95 6.01 4.33 20.70
CA ALA A 95 6.53 5.33 21.64
C ALA A 95 5.48 5.78 22.69
N GLN A 96 4.19 5.75 22.34
CA GLN A 96 3.08 6.05 23.26
C GLN A 96 2.65 4.84 24.09
N HIS A 97 3.06 3.63 23.72
CA HIS A 97 2.69 2.36 24.37
C HIS A 97 3.95 1.55 24.73
N PRO A 98 4.71 1.96 25.76
CA PRO A 98 5.99 1.33 26.09
C PRO A 98 5.89 -0.18 26.33
N GLN A 99 4.78 -0.66 26.91
CA GLN A 99 4.54 -2.09 27.13
C GLN A 99 4.51 -2.87 25.80
N GLU A 100 3.91 -2.31 24.76
CA GLU A 100 3.84 -2.94 23.45
C GLU A 100 5.16 -2.84 22.70
N GLN A 101 5.93 -1.78 22.92
CA GLN A 101 7.30 -1.64 22.44
C GLN A 101 8.22 -2.70 23.06
N ASP A 102 8.17 -2.87 24.38
CA ASP A 102 9.00 -3.84 25.11
C ASP A 102 8.66 -5.27 24.66
N ARG A 103 7.38 -5.58 24.51
CA ARG A 103 6.92 -6.87 24.01
C ARG A 103 7.38 -7.15 22.57
N LEU A 104 7.33 -6.15 21.70
CA LEU A 104 7.87 -6.27 20.34
C LEU A 104 9.37 -6.53 20.35
N TYR A 105 10.10 -5.77 21.17
CA TYR A 105 11.54 -5.93 21.33
C TYR A 105 11.90 -7.33 21.82
N GLU A 106 11.18 -7.85 22.81
CA GLU A 106 11.38 -9.22 23.32
C GLU A 106 11.15 -10.28 22.25
N GLU A 107 10.10 -10.14 21.41
CA GLU A 107 9.85 -11.08 20.31
C GLU A 107 10.98 -11.03 19.27
N VAL A 108 11.43 -9.84 18.89
CA VAL A 108 12.51 -9.66 17.91
C VAL A 108 13.81 -10.25 18.43
N VAL A 109 14.24 -9.90 19.65
CA VAL A 109 15.49 -10.42 20.24
C VAL A 109 15.45 -11.93 20.43
N ARG A 110 14.28 -12.51 20.74
CA ARG A 110 14.12 -13.96 20.90
C ARG A 110 14.25 -14.71 19.59
N ASN A 111 13.74 -14.15 18.49
CA ASN A 111 13.67 -14.81 17.20
C ASN A 111 14.80 -14.43 16.24
N THR A 112 15.61 -13.42 16.57
CA THR A 112 16.75 -12.97 15.76
C THR A 112 18.06 -13.32 16.42
N LYS A 113 18.92 -14.08 15.72
CA LYS A 113 20.27 -14.44 16.19
C LYS A 113 21.35 -13.45 15.75
N GLU A 114 21.18 -12.87 14.57
CA GLU A 114 22.14 -11.95 13.95
C GLU A 114 21.41 -10.74 13.38
N PHE A 115 22.06 -9.57 13.43
CA PHE A 115 21.56 -8.35 12.81
C PHE A 115 22.38 -8.02 11.55
N PRO A 116 21.77 -7.52 10.46
CA PRO A 116 20.35 -7.17 10.32
C PRO A 116 19.41 -8.39 10.24
N VAL A 117 18.17 -8.22 10.71
CA VAL A 117 17.13 -9.26 10.70
C VAL A 117 16.85 -9.72 9.27
N SER A 118 16.85 -11.02 9.02
CA SER A 118 16.48 -11.56 7.71
C SER A 118 14.95 -11.57 7.53
N LEU A 119 14.49 -11.57 6.27
CA LEU A 119 13.05 -11.70 6.01
C LEU A 119 12.52 -13.03 6.55
N GLU A 120 13.30 -14.10 6.43
CA GLU A 120 12.94 -15.42 6.95
C GLU A 120 12.71 -15.40 8.47
N ASP A 121 13.50 -14.65 9.23
CA ASP A 121 13.33 -14.54 10.68
C ASP A 121 11.99 -13.89 11.05
N THR A 122 11.49 -12.94 10.24
CA THR A 122 10.23 -12.23 10.52
C THR A 122 8.99 -13.11 10.40
N VAL A 123 9.07 -14.25 9.70
CA VAL A 123 7.94 -15.16 9.49
C VAL A 123 7.43 -15.75 10.81
N ASN A 124 8.29 -15.87 11.82
CA ASN A 124 7.95 -16.44 13.13
C ASN A 124 7.68 -15.38 14.21
N MET A 125 7.35 -14.14 13.80
CA MET A 125 7.11 -13.01 14.70
C MET A 125 5.64 -12.54 14.60
N PRO A 126 4.67 -13.29 15.16
CA PRO A 126 3.25 -12.94 15.06
C PRO A 126 2.89 -11.63 15.76
N TYR A 127 3.65 -11.22 16.78
CA TYR A 127 3.44 -9.93 17.43
C TYR A 127 3.93 -8.77 16.56
N LEU A 128 5.07 -8.91 15.86
CA LEU A 128 5.52 -7.98 14.82
C LEU A 128 4.47 -7.85 13.69
N GLU A 129 3.91 -8.96 13.21
CA GLU A 129 2.81 -8.92 12.23
C GLU A 129 1.62 -8.13 12.79
N GLY A 130 1.25 -8.39 14.05
CA GLY A 130 0.16 -7.68 14.73
C GLY A 130 0.41 -6.18 14.85
N VAL A 131 1.64 -5.76 15.19
CA VAL A 131 2.03 -4.35 15.28
C VAL A 131 1.93 -3.67 13.93
N ILE A 132 2.45 -4.31 12.86
CA ILE A 132 2.40 -3.76 11.50
C ILE A 132 0.95 -3.62 11.05
N ARG A 133 0.14 -4.67 11.20
CA ARG A 133 -1.27 -4.66 10.79
C ARG A 133 -2.10 -3.67 11.59
N GLU A 134 -1.89 -3.57 12.90
CA GLU A 134 -2.63 -2.62 13.73
C GLU A 134 -2.23 -1.17 13.44
N GLY A 135 -0.94 -0.94 13.17
CA GLY A 135 -0.45 0.35 12.71
C GLY A 135 -1.06 0.77 11.37
N TYR A 136 -1.09 -0.14 10.39
CA TYR A 136 -1.73 0.09 9.09
C TYR A 136 -3.22 0.35 9.22
N ARG A 137 -3.92 -0.43 10.06
CA ARG A 137 -5.36 -0.29 10.30
C ARG A 137 -5.69 1.07 10.91
N LEU A 138 -4.94 1.48 11.92
CA LEU A 138 -5.17 2.76 12.57
C LEU A 138 -4.65 3.94 11.77
N HIS A 139 -3.64 3.77 10.93
CA HIS A 139 -3.10 4.82 10.06
C HIS A 139 -2.76 4.24 8.70
N HIS A 140 -3.72 4.30 7.79
CA HIS A 140 -3.49 4.01 6.38
C HIS A 140 -2.59 5.08 5.76
N GLY A 141 -1.63 4.69 4.92
CA GLY A 141 -0.60 5.55 4.32
C GLY A 141 -1.11 6.69 3.41
N GLY A 142 -2.42 6.89 3.33
CA GLY A 142 -3.11 7.92 2.57
C GLY A 142 -4.62 7.85 2.78
N ASP A 143 -5.26 8.98 3.07
CA ASP A 143 -6.72 9.09 3.16
C ASP A 143 -7.32 9.28 1.76
N ILE A 144 -6.88 8.48 0.79
CA ILE A 144 -7.30 8.61 -0.60
C ILE A 144 -8.45 7.65 -0.83
N ALA A 145 -9.65 8.20 -0.98
CA ALA A 145 -10.80 7.45 -1.46
C ALA A 145 -10.55 7.02 -2.92
N ILE A 146 -10.18 5.74 -3.13
CA ILE A 146 -9.94 5.23 -4.48
C ILE A 146 -11.28 4.91 -5.12
N GLU A 147 -11.71 5.79 -6.02
CA GLU A 147 -13.00 5.69 -6.69
C GLU A 147 -13.07 4.51 -7.68
N ARG A 148 -14.27 3.98 -7.85
CA ARG A 148 -14.66 2.97 -8.82
C ARG A 148 -15.89 3.48 -9.56
N LYS A 149 -15.77 3.61 -10.87
CA LYS A 149 -16.90 3.99 -11.72
C LYS A 149 -17.88 2.83 -11.83
N VAL A 150 -19.16 3.11 -11.60
CA VAL A 150 -20.22 2.12 -11.77
C VAL A 150 -20.38 1.83 -13.27
N GLY A 151 -20.33 0.55 -13.62
CA GLY A 151 -20.46 0.07 -14.99
C GLY A 151 -21.83 0.40 -15.60
N PRO A 152 -21.98 0.22 -16.93
CA PRO A 152 -23.19 0.61 -17.66
C PRO A 152 -24.46 -0.09 -17.18
N ASN A 153 -24.35 -1.28 -16.59
CA ASN A 153 -25.48 -2.05 -16.07
C ASN A 153 -25.85 -1.70 -14.62
N GLY A 154 -25.18 -0.71 -14.01
CA GLY A 154 -25.28 -0.47 -12.57
C GLY A 154 -24.58 -1.55 -11.74
N THR A 155 -24.78 -1.50 -10.42
CA THR A 155 -24.35 -2.55 -9.49
C THR A 155 -25.35 -2.67 -8.34
N THR A 156 -25.53 -3.87 -7.79
CA THR A 156 -26.40 -4.11 -6.63
C THR A 156 -25.53 -4.46 -5.43
N LEU A 157 -25.70 -3.72 -4.34
CA LEU A 157 -25.03 -3.99 -3.07
C LEU A 157 -25.58 -5.26 -2.42
N HIS A 158 -24.82 -5.83 -1.48
CA HIS A 158 -25.24 -7.04 -0.75
C HIS A 158 -26.56 -6.90 0.01
N ASP A 159 -26.98 -5.68 0.34
CA ASP A 159 -28.27 -5.40 0.99
C ASP A 159 -29.42 -5.10 0.01
N GLY A 160 -29.20 -5.33 -1.29
CA GLY A 160 -30.20 -5.17 -2.34
C GLY A 160 -30.33 -3.77 -2.91
N ARG A 161 -29.61 -2.77 -2.38
CA ARG A 161 -29.61 -1.42 -2.96
C ARG A 161 -28.96 -1.42 -4.35
N PHE A 162 -29.67 -0.90 -5.35
CA PHE A 162 -29.16 -0.73 -6.70
C PHE A 162 -28.53 0.65 -6.89
N ILE A 163 -27.36 0.68 -7.50
CA ILE A 163 -26.62 1.89 -7.86
C ILE A 163 -26.55 1.94 -9.39
N PRO A 164 -27.15 2.95 -10.04
CA PRO A 164 -27.16 3.04 -11.50
C PRO A 164 -25.80 3.48 -12.06
N ALA A 165 -25.64 3.33 -13.38
CA ALA A 165 -24.47 3.81 -14.11
C ALA A 165 -24.25 5.32 -13.94
N GLY A 166 -22.99 5.76 -14.05
CA GLY A 166 -22.60 7.17 -13.98
C GLY A 166 -22.26 7.68 -12.59
N TYR A 167 -22.38 6.85 -11.56
CA TYR A 167 -21.85 7.13 -10.22
C TYR A 167 -20.40 6.69 -10.09
N ASP A 168 -19.63 7.42 -9.29
CA ASP A 168 -18.31 7.02 -8.80
C ASP A 168 -18.44 6.62 -7.32
N LEU A 169 -17.97 5.43 -6.97
CA LEU A 169 -18.06 4.85 -5.63
C LEU A 169 -16.69 4.80 -4.99
N ALA A 170 -16.58 5.22 -3.74
CA ALA A 170 -15.38 5.01 -2.94
C ALA A 170 -15.74 4.65 -1.51
N MET A 171 -14.83 3.95 -0.83
CA MET A 171 -14.93 3.67 0.59
C MET A 171 -14.09 4.67 1.37
N SER A 172 -14.63 5.14 2.49
CA SER A 172 -13.90 6.03 3.40
C SER A 172 -12.95 5.19 4.25
N SER A 173 -11.65 5.23 3.96
CA SER A 173 -10.64 4.51 4.76
C SER A 173 -10.71 4.84 6.27
N PRO A 174 -10.94 6.09 6.72
CA PRO A 174 -11.10 6.40 8.15
C PRO A 174 -12.20 5.62 8.87
N SER A 175 -13.22 5.13 8.15
CA SER A 175 -14.30 4.32 8.74
C SER A 175 -13.79 3.02 9.39
N ILE A 176 -12.60 2.54 9.01
CA ILE A 176 -11.95 1.37 9.61
C ILE A 176 -11.68 1.55 11.11
N ARG A 177 -11.47 2.78 11.58
CA ARG A 177 -11.17 3.11 12.99
C ARG A 177 -12.37 2.91 13.91
N VAL A 178 -13.58 2.86 13.36
CA VAL A 178 -14.85 2.66 14.07
C VAL A 178 -15.57 1.38 13.64
N CYS A 179 -14.95 0.58 12.77
CA CYS A 179 -15.56 -0.62 12.22
C CYS A 179 -15.59 -1.74 13.27
N SER A 180 -16.78 -2.25 13.56
CA SER A 180 -17.01 -3.32 14.53
C SER A 180 -16.37 -4.66 14.13
N ALA A 181 -15.97 -4.82 12.87
CA ALA A 181 -15.25 -6.01 12.41
C ALA A 181 -13.92 -6.24 13.14
N PHE A 182 -13.36 -5.17 13.72
CA PHE A 182 -12.12 -5.21 14.49
C PHE A 182 -12.36 -5.44 15.98
N GLY A 183 -13.59 -5.71 16.41
CA GLY A 183 -13.95 -5.98 17.80
C GLY A 183 -14.10 -4.70 18.63
N GLU A 184 -14.01 -4.84 19.96
CA GLU A 184 -14.16 -3.73 20.89
C GLU A 184 -13.02 -2.72 20.76
N GLU A 185 -13.35 -1.46 21.02
CA GLU A 185 -12.42 -0.33 21.01
C GLU A 185 -11.54 -0.29 19.74
N PRO A 186 -12.14 -0.21 18.53
CA PRO A 186 -11.40 -0.24 17.27
C PRO A 186 -10.50 1.00 17.08
N HIS A 187 -10.59 2.02 17.93
CA HIS A 187 -9.72 3.19 17.89
C HIS A 187 -8.44 3.03 18.74
N VAL A 188 -8.38 2.01 19.59
CA VAL A 188 -7.22 1.72 20.46
C VAL A 188 -6.20 0.87 19.70
N PHE A 189 -4.93 1.23 19.83
CA PHE A 189 -3.80 0.45 19.32
C PHE A 189 -3.64 -0.84 20.16
N ARG A 190 -4.03 -1.98 19.58
CA ARG A 190 -3.98 -3.29 20.23
C ARG A 190 -3.48 -4.37 19.24
N PRO A 191 -2.16 -4.61 19.14
CA PRO A 191 -1.59 -5.61 18.23
C PRO A 191 -2.17 -7.03 18.40
N GLU A 192 -2.56 -7.41 19.62
CA GLU A 192 -3.14 -8.74 19.95
C GLU A 192 -4.43 -9.03 19.20
N ARG A 193 -5.10 -7.99 18.70
CA ARG A 193 -6.31 -8.13 17.87
C ARG A 193 -6.06 -9.03 16.67
N TRP A 194 -4.83 -9.06 16.17
CA TRP A 194 -4.43 -9.86 15.03
C TRP A 194 -3.97 -11.27 15.39
N MET A 195 -3.88 -11.59 16.69
CA MET A 195 -3.43 -12.86 17.24
C MET A 195 -4.61 -13.71 17.70
N ARG A 196 -4.38 -15.02 17.91
CA ARG A 196 -5.36 -15.93 18.50
C ARG A 196 -5.54 -15.63 19.98
N ALA A 197 -6.78 -15.40 20.41
CA ALA A 197 -7.09 -15.11 21.80
C ALA A 197 -7.01 -16.39 22.67
N LYS A 198 -6.84 -16.21 23.98
CA LYS A 198 -6.83 -17.33 24.93
C LYS A 198 -8.21 -17.98 24.96
N GLY A 199 -8.27 -19.28 24.66
CA GLY A 199 -9.53 -20.04 24.59
C GLY A 199 -10.26 -19.96 23.25
N GLU A 200 -9.74 -19.20 22.28
CA GLU A 200 -10.26 -19.17 20.92
C GLU A 200 -9.81 -20.42 20.16
N SER A 201 -10.76 -21.11 19.51
CA SER A 201 -10.42 -22.26 18.66
C SER A 201 -9.70 -21.81 17.40
N GLU A 202 -8.91 -22.71 16.80
CA GLU A 202 -8.22 -22.41 15.53
C GLU A 202 -9.21 -22.06 14.39
N ALA A 203 -10.40 -22.68 14.40
CA ALA A 203 -11.43 -22.40 13.42
C ALA A 203 -12.03 -21.01 13.60
N ASP A 204 -12.32 -20.61 14.85
CA ASP A 204 -12.86 -19.28 15.17
C ASP A 204 -11.84 -18.18 14.85
N PHE A 205 -10.57 -18.40 15.19
CA PHE A 205 -9.48 -17.49 14.85
C PHE A 205 -9.39 -17.23 13.35
N LYS A 206 -9.41 -18.30 12.54
CA LYS A 206 -9.37 -18.19 11.08
C LYS A 206 -10.60 -17.50 10.51
N ALA A 207 -11.78 -17.81 11.03
CA ALA A 207 -13.02 -17.15 10.62
C ALA A 207 -12.99 -15.65 10.92
N ARG A 208 -12.55 -15.27 12.13
CA ARG A 208 -12.38 -13.87 12.55
C ARG A 208 -11.34 -13.15 11.70
N ARG A 209 -10.17 -13.74 11.46
CA ARG A 209 -9.13 -13.17 10.59
C ARG A 209 -9.64 -12.96 9.17
N THR A 210 -10.34 -13.94 8.60
CA THR A 210 -10.93 -13.83 7.26
C THR A 210 -11.97 -12.70 7.19
N TYR A 211 -12.74 -12.51 8.25
CA TYR A 211 -13.70 -11.41 8.33
C TYR A 211 -13.01 -10.05 8.46
N MET A 212 -11.99 -9.92 9.31
CA MET A 212 -11.18 -8.71 9.45
C MET A 212 -10.49 -8.34 8.14
N ASP A 213 -9.90 -9.30 7.43
CA ASP A 213 -9.22 -9.06 6.15
C ASP A 213 -10.19 -8.58 5.06
N LYS A 214 -11.46 -9.01 5.08
CA LYS A 214 -12.50 -8.50 4.17
C LYS A 214 -12.97 -7.08 4.51
N ALA A 215 -12.86 -6.70 5.77
CA ALA A 215 -13.21 -5.37 6.27
C ALA A 215 -12.02 -4.40 6.25
N ASP A 216 -10.83 -4.90 5.93
CA ASP A 216 -9.62 -4.11 5.83
C ASP A 216 -9.65 -3.25 4.57
N LEU A 217 -9.43 -1.95 4.75
CA LEU A 217 -9.40 -0.93 3.70
C LEU A 217 -7.99 -0.35 3.52
N THR A 218 -6.99 -0.99 4.13
CA THR A 218 -5.59 -0.69 3.92
C THR A 218 -5.15 -1.16 2.53
N PHE A 219 -4.32 -0.36 1.87
CA PHE A 219 -3.82 -0.60 0.51
C PHE A 219 -2.31 -0.80 0.52
#